data_AF-K2DS77-F1
#
_entry.id   AF-K2DS77-F1
#
_cell.length_a   1.000
_cell.length_b   1.000
_cell.length_c   1.000
_cell.angle_alpha   90.00
_cell.angle_beta   90.00
_cell.angle_gamma   90.00
#
_symmetry.space_group_name_H-M   'P 1'
#
loop_
_entity.id
_entity.type
_entity.pdbx_description
1 polymer ?
#
loop_
_entity_poly.entity_id
_entity_poly.type
_entity_poly.pdbx_seq_one_letter_code
_entity_poly.pdbx_strand_id
1 'polypeptide(L)'
;MLKDYFAVLSEKELAVIKILNTPEKIQKYIDNEIDYDPYREDRSVQEVLRDKKAECYNGALLAVACLLYHGFKSSIIELLPRNDEEHILCLY
;
A
#
# COMPACT_ATOMS: atom_id res chain seq x y z
N MET A 1 18.27 -1.98 1.53
CA MET A 1 17.04 -2.22 2.31
C MET A 1 15.78 -2.11 1.46
N LEU A 2 15.34 -0.92 0.98
CA LEU A 2 14.18 -0.84 0.06
C LEU A 2 14.49 -1.31 -1.38
N LYS A 3 15.71 -1.05 -1.88
CA LYS A 3 16.11 -1.52 -3.22
C LYS A 3 16.04 -3.05 -3.36
N ASP A 4 16.40 -3.76 -2.29
CA ASP A 4 16.38 -5.24 -2.26
C ASP A 4 14.93 -5.76 -2.24
N TYR A 5 14.01 -5.01 -1.60
CA TYR A 5 12.59 -5.33 -1.61
C TYR A 5 11.98 -5.29 -3.01
N PHE A 6 12.26 -4.23 -3.79
CA PHE A 6 11.69 -4.14 -5.14
C PHE A 6 12.33 -5.12 -6.13
N ALA A 7 13.50 -5.67 -5.82
CA ALA A 7 14.18 -6.66 -6.67
C ALA A 7 13.50 -8.03 -6.67
N VAL A 8 12.69 -8.36 -5.65
CA VAL A 8 11.95 -9.63 -5.59
C VAL A 8 10.59 -9.58 -6.30
N LEU A 9 10.14 -8.39 -6.72
CA LEU A 9 8.90 -8.23 -7.47
C LEU A 9 9.07 -8.71 -8.91
N SER A 10 8.04 -9.35 -9.45
CA SER A 10 7.96 -9.65 -10.88
C SER A 10 7.92 -8.37 -11.72
N GLU A 11 8.23 -8.48 -13.02
CA GLU A 11 8.17 -7.33 -13.93
C GLU A 11 6.79 -6.67 -13.96
N LYS A 12 5.71 -7.46 -13.84
CA LYS A 12 4.33 -6.97 -13.80
C LYS A 12 4.04 -6.21 -12.52
N GLU A 13 4.43 -6.74 -11.37
CA GLU A 13 4.26 -6.08 -10.07
C GLU A 13 5.07 -4.77 -10.01
N LEU A 14 6.32 -4.81 -10.47
CA LEU A 14 7.16 -3.62 -10.53
C LEU A 14 6.63 -2.57 -11.52
N ALA A 15 6.03 -2.98 -12.63
CA ALA A 15 5.38 -2.06 -13.56
C ALA A 15 4.22 -1.30 -12.90
N VAL A 16 3.43 -1.95 -12.04
CA VAL A 16 2.39 -1.29 -11.24
C VAL A 16 3.02 -0.23 -10.34
N ILE A 17 4.04 -0.59 -9.54
CA ILE A 17 4.73 0.38 -8.66
C ILE A 17 5.26 1.59 -9.45
N LYS A 18 5.83 1.37 -10.64
CA LYS A 18 6.37 2.45 -11.50
C LYS A 18 5.31 3.43 -11.99
N ILE A 19 4.08 2.97 -12.28
CA ILE A 19 3.02 3.86 -12.77
C ILE A 19 2.30 4.62 -11.64
N LEU A 20 2.31 4.09 -10.42
CA LEU A 20 1.76 4.70 -9.21
C LEU A 20 2.71 5.77 -8.63
N ASN A 21 3.01 6.79 -9.44
CA ASN A 21 4.05 7.78 -9.20
C ASN A 21 3.59 9.11 -8.60
N THR A 22 2.32 9.17 -8.20
CA THR A 22 1.73 10.33 -7.52
C THR A 22 0.76 9.81 -6.47
N PRO A 23 0.57 10.53 -5.36
CA PRO A 23 -0.37 10.12 -4.32
C PRO A 23 -1.80 9.91 -4.81
N GLU A 24 -2.28 10.74 -5.73
CA GLU A 24 -3.61 10.61 -6.32
C GLU A 24 -3.76 9.34 -7.15
N LYS A 25 -2.72 8.94 -7.88
CA LYS A 25 -2.73 7.65 -8.62
C LYS A 25 -2.70 6.47 -7.66
N ILE A 26 -1.92 6.56 -6.58
CA ILE A 26 -1.84 5.53 -5.56
C ILE A 26 -3.21 5.34 -4.92
N GLN A 27 -3.83 6.43 -4.44
CA GLN A 27 -5.16 6.40 -3.85
C GLN A 27 -6.19 5.85 -4.84
N LYS A 28 -6.20 6.35 -6.08
CA LYS A 28 -7.11 5.87 -7.12
C LYS A 28 -6.94 4.37 -7.40
N TYR A 29 -5.72 3.86 -7.36
CA TYR A 29 -5.47 2.43 -7.53
C TYR A 29 -5.99 1.62 -6.34
N ILE A 30 -5.76 2.07 -5.10
CA ILE A 30 -6.30 1.42 -3.90
C ILE A 30 -7.83 1.40 -3.97
N ASP A 31 -8.47 2.53 -4.32
CA ASP A 31 -9.93 2.64 -4.35
C ASP A 31 -10.60 1.78 -5.42
N ASN A 32 -9.96 1.59 -6.58
CA ASN A 32 -10.60 0.96 -7.74
C ASN A 32 -10.11 -0.46 -8.05
N GLU A 33 -8.88 -0.80 -7.66
CA GLU A 33 -8.23 -2.06 -8.05
C GLU A 33 -8.00 -3.01 -6.87
N ILE A 34 -8.21 -2.55 -5.63
CA ILE A 34 -8.02 -3.36 -4.43
C ILE A 34 -9.36 -3.53 -3.72
N ASP A 35 -9.81 -4.77 -3.59
CA ASP A 35 -11.00 -5.12 -2.82
C ASP A 35 -10.70 -4.98 -1.33
N TYR A 36 -11.62 -4.35 -0.60
CA TYR A 36 -11.51 -4.26 0.86
C TYR A 36 -11.71 -5.64 1.48
N ASP A 37 -10.70 -6.11 2.21
CA ASP A 37 -10.76 -7.37 2.95
C ASP A 37 -10.95 -7.10 4.45
N PRO A 38 -12.10 -7.42 5.04
CA PRO A 38 -12.33 -7.19 6.46
C PRO A 38 -11.55 -8.17 7.35
N TYR A 39 -10.99 -9.24 6.79
CA TYR A 39 -10.15 -10.17 7.52
C TYR A 39 -8.73 -9.62 7.58
N ARG A 40 -8.26 -9.34 8.79
CA ARG A 40 -6.90 -8.86 9.06
C ARG A 40 -5.88 -9.98 8.90
N GLU A 41 -5.61 -10.34 7.66
CA GLU A 41 -4.45 -11.14 7.29
C GLU A 41 -3.29 -10.20 6.98
N ASP A 42 -2.14 -10.40 7.61
CA ASP A 42 -0.93 -9.65 7.28
C ASP A 42 -0.51 -10.00 5.84
N ARG A 43 -0.50 -9.01 4.94
CA ARG A 43 -0.11 -9.19 3.54
C ARG A 43 1.08 -8.31 3.21
N SER A 44 2.07 -8.90 2.55
CA SER A 44 3.13 -8.14 1.92
C SER A 44 2.60 -7.31 0.75
N VAL A 45 3.32 -6.26 0.36
CA VAL A 45 2.94 -5.45 -0.83
C VAL A 45 2.86 -6.31 -2.09
N GLN A 46 3.67 -7.36 -2.20
CA GLN A 46 3.59 -8.32 -3.29
C GLN A 46 2.24 -9.07 -3.29
N GLU A 47 1.80 -9.55 -2.13
CA GLU A 47 0.52 -10.25 -1.99
C GLU A 47 -0.66 -9.32 -2.28
N VAL A 48 -0.62 -8.07 -1.81
CA VAL A 48 -1.65 -7.06 -2.17
C VAL A 48 -1.69 -6.83 -3.68
N LEU A 49 -0.54 -6.69 -4.35
CA LEU A 49 -0.49 -6.49 -5.80
C LEU A 49 -1.01 -7.69 -6.59
N ARG A 50 -0.76 -8.91 -6.10
CA ARG A 50 -1.15 -10.16 -6.75
C ARG A 50 -2.62 -10.49 -6.51
N ASP A 51 -3.04 -10.47 -5.26
CA ASP A 51 -4.33 -10.98 -4.80
C ASP A 51 -5.42 -9.90 -4.82
N LYS A 52 -5.03 -8.62 -4.99
CA LYS A 52 -5.92 -7.45 -5.08
C LYS A 52 -6.83 -7.29 -3.87
N LYS A 53 -6.30 -7.59 -2.68
CA LYS A 53 -7.04 -7.53 -1.42
C LYS A 53 -6.21 -6.85 -0.34
N ALA A 54 -6.85 -5.95 0.40
CA ALA A 54 -6.24 -5.31 1.57
C ALA A 54 -7.30 -4.70 2.49
N GLU A 55 -6.98 -4.65 3.77
CA GLU A 55 -7.53 -3.74 4.76
C GLU A 55 -6.68 -2.45 4.84
N CYS A 56 -7.04 -1.54 5.75
CA CYS A 56 -6.38 -0.24 5.87
C CYS A 56 -4.85 -0.31 6.06
N TYR A 57 -4.35 -1.28 6.84
CA TYR A 57 -2.92 -1.41 7.11
C TYR A 57 -2.13 -1.84 5.87
N ASN A 58 -2.51 -2.95 5.25
CA ASN A 58 -1.88 -3.45 4.02
C ASN A 58 -1.97 -2.44 2.86
N GLY A 59 -3.10 -1.72 2.74
CA GLY A 59 -3.26 -0.63 1.79
C GLY A 59 -2.30 0.53 2.04
N ALA A 60 -2.13 0.93 3.31
CA ALA A 60 -1.16 1.95 3.71
C ALA A 60 0.28 1.52 3.43
N LEU A 61 0.64 0.25 3.66
CA LEU A 61 1.96 -0.29 3.33
C LEU A 61 2.25 -0.27 1.82
N LEU A 62 1.27 -0.63 0.98
CA LEU A 62 1.38 -0.50 -0.48
C LEU A 62 1.63 0.96 -0.87
N ALA A 63 0.88 1.91 -0.30
CA ALA A 63 1.07 3.33 -0.55
C ALA A 63 2.47 3.81 -0.15
N VAL A 64 2.93 3.45 1.05
CA VAL A 64 4.29 3.74 1.54
C VAL A 64 5.34 3.19 0.56
N ALA A 65 5.21 1.94 0.12
CA ALA A 65 6.16 1.35 -0.82
C ALA A 65 6.20 2.10 -2.15
N CYS A 66 5.05 2.49 -2.71
CA CYS A 66 5.00 3.30 -3.93
C CYS A 66 5.68 4.66 -3.73
N LEU A 67 5.34 5.38 -2.66
CA LEU A 67 5.92 6.70 -2.37
C LEU A 67 7.44 6.64 -2.18
N LEU A 68 7.92 5.68 -1.39
CA LEU A 68 9.35 5.49 -1.15
C LEU A 68 10.10 5.07 -2.43
N TYR A 69 9.46 4.27 -3.30
CA TYR A 69 10.04 3.93 -4.60
C TYR A 69 10.31 5.18 -5.45
N HIS A 70 9.39 6.14 -5.44
CA HIS A 70 9.51 7.40 -6.18
C HIS A 70 10.26 8.50 -5.42
N GLY A 71 10.82 8.20 -4.25
CA GLY A 71 11.65 9.14 -3.47
C GLY A 71 10.85 10.15 -2.65
N PHE A 72 9.53 9.97 -2.52
CA PHE A 72 8.73 10.77 -1.59
C PHE A 72 9.02 10.34 -0.14
N LYS A 73 8.85 11.28 0.79
CA LYS A 73 8.73 10.93 2.21
C LYS A 73 7.33 10.42 2.47
N SER A 74 7.20 9.47 3.37
CA SER A 74 5.90 8.97 3.81
C SER A 74 5.95 8.58 5.28
N SER A 75 4.80 8.52 5.93
CA SER A 75 4.67 8.11 7.32
C SER A 75 3.38 7.33 7.51
N ILE A 76 3.43 6.31 8.37
CA ILE A 76 2.25 5.60 8.83
C ILE A 76 1.68 6.35 10.03
N ILE A 77 0.37 6.59 10.01
CA ILE A 77 -0.40 7.05 11.17
C ILE A 77 -1.45 6.00 11.49
N GLU A 78 -1.56 5.69 12.77
CA GLU A 78 -2.65 4.90 13.34
C GLU A 78 -3.60 5.83 14.10
N LEU A 79 -4.87 5.77 13.75
CA LEU A 79 -5.95 6.47 14.41
C LEU A 79 -6.62 5.50 15.39
N LEU A 80 -6.58 5.83 16.68
CA LEU A 80 -7.14 5.02 17.76
C LEU A 80 -8.44 5.67 18.27
N PRO A 81 -9.61 5.18 17.85
CA PRO A 81 -10.89 5.68 18.34
C PRO A 81 -11.25 5.06 19.71
N ARG A 82 -12.26 5.64 20.37
CA ARG A 82 -12.76 5.12 21.66
C ARG A 82 -13.79 4.00 21.51
N ASN A 83 -14.67 4.05 20.51
CA ASN A 83 -15.79 3.12 20.30
C ASN A 83 -16.00 2.85 18.79
N ASP A 84 -14.92 2.68 18.03
CA ASP A 84 -14.95 2.45 16.59
C ASP A 84 -13.76 1.58 16.18
N GLU A 85 -13.64 1.24 14.89
CA GLU A 85 -12.49 0.50 14.37
C GLU A 85 -11.26 1.42 14.19
N GLU A 86 -10.10 0.95 14.63
CA GLU A 86 -8.84 1.65 14.37
C GLU A 86 -8.60 1.77 12.85
N HIS A 87 -7.90 2.82 12.45
CA HIS A 87 -7.66 3.08 11.05
C HIS A 87 -6.22 3.50 10.81
N ILE A 88 -5.57 2.84 9.86
CA ILE A 88 -4.17 3.12 9.52
C ILE A 88 -4.11 3.80 8.16
N LEU A 89 -3.35 4.90 8.11
CA LEU A 89 -3.18 5.75 6.94
C LEU A 89 -1.71 5.89 6.56
N CYS A 90 -1.47 6.06 5.27
CA CYS A 90 -0.21 6.56 4.75
C CYS A 90 -0.33 8.07 4.48
N LEU A 91 0.50 8.88 5.15
CA LEU A 91 0.65 10.30 4.88
C LEU A 91 1.88 10.58 4.01
N TYR A 92 1.81 11.62 3.17
CA TYR A 92 2.82 11.99 2.18
C TYR A 92 2.99 13.51 2.06
#